data_AF-A0A016SFJ1-F1
#
_entry.id   AF-A0A016SFJ1-F1
#
_cell.length_a   1.000
_cell.length_b   1.000
_cell.length_c   1.000
_cell.angle_alpha   90.00
_cell.angle_beta   90.00
_cell.angle_gamma   90.00
#
_symmetry.space_group_name_H-M   'P 1'
#
loop_
_entity.id
_entity.type
_entity.pdbx_description
1 polymer ?
#
loop_
_entity_poly.entity_id
_entity_poly.type
_entity_poly.pdbx_seq_one_letter_code
_entity_poly.pdbx_strand_id
1 'polypeptide(L)'
;MRYLNFMEGNHENFELERIGCIYRNKFGFMQNYKPLGFCSVKEGSGRYNFLVIGNSFACNQAEMIFKAFRKYAKRFNVLCLYACEIMAETRDALCKTRVNSTAVIEELKPDVVFVIER
;
A
#
# COMPACT_ATOMS: atom_id res chain seq x y z
N MET A 1 6.84 5.27 -30.94
CA MET A 1 6.95 4.04 -30.13
C MET A 1 7.30 4.46 -28.71
N ARG A 2 6.35 4.44 -27.76
CA ARG A 2 6.68 4.64 -26.33
C ARG A 2 7.32 3.35 -25.86
N TYR A 3 8.55 3.42 -25.35
CA TYR A 3 9.24 2.26 -24.81
C TYR A 3 8.40 1.67 -23.66
N LEU A 4 7.83 0.48 -23.87
CA LEU A 4 7.10 -0.33 -22.89
C LEU A 4 8.05 -1.06 -21.91
N ASN A 5 9.36 -0.77 -21.96
CA ASN A 5 10.39 -1.52 -21.23
C ASN A 5 10.71 -0.92 -19.85
N PHE A 6 10.01 0.14 -19.42
CA PHE A 6 10.13 0.64 -18.06
C PHE A 6 9.03 0.02 -17.21
N MET A 7 9.39 -1.01 -16.44
CA MET A 7 8.49 -1.62 -15.46
C MET A 7 8.20 -0.58 -14.36
N GLU A 8 6.92 -0.36 -14.06
CA GLU A 8 6.51 0.45 -12.91
C GLU A 8 6.90 -0.30 -11.61
N GLY A 9 7.49 0.42 -10.65
CA GLY A 9 8.06 -0.15 -9.43
C GLY A 9 9.55 -0.42 -9.55
N ASN A 10 10.37 0.56 -9.16
CA ASN A 10 11.81 0.37 -9.00
C ASN A 10 12.10 -0.01 -7.53
N HIS A 11 12.78 -1.13 -7.30
CA HIS A 11 13.19 -1.54 -5.96
C HIS A 11 14.11 -0.51 -5.27
N GLU A 12 14.78 0.35 -6.05
CA GLU A 12 15.61 1.44 -5.54
C GLU A 12 14.82 2.74 -5.31
N ASN A 13 13.65 2.90 -5.93
CA ASN A 13 12.83 4.11 -5.88
C ASN A 13 11.34 3.74 -5.77
N PHE A 14 10.86 3.58 -4.54
CA PHE A 14 9.44 3.37 -4.27
C PHE A 14 8.71 4.72 -4.38
N GLU A 15 8.13 4.98 -5.55
CA GLU A 15 7.59 6.29 -5.98
C GLU A 15 6.36 6.79 -5.19
N LEU A 16 5.86 6.04 -4.20
CA LEU A 16 4.70 6.44 -3.39
C LEU A 16 4.94 7.76 -2.64
N GLU A 17 6.16 8.01 -2.14
CA GLU A 17 6.47 9.28 -1.47
C GLU A 17 6.44 10.46 -2.45
N ARG A 18 6.89 10.24 -3.70
CA ARG A 18 6.90 11.26 -4.75
C ARG A 18 5.49 11.71 -5.15
N ILE A 19 4.51 10.81 -5.12
CA ILE A 19 3.10 11.15 -5.35
C ILE A 19 2.41 11.71 -4.08
N GLY A 20 3.16 11.90 -2.99
CA GLY A 20 2.68 12.52 -1.76
C GLY A 20 2.13 11.55 -0.72
N CYS A 21 2.50 10.26 -0.76
CA CYS A 21 2.16 9.31 0.29
C CYS A 21 3.01 9.56 1.54
N ILE A 22 2.36 9.90 2.65
CA ILE A 22 3.01 10.14 3.94
C ILE A 22 2.98 8.86 4.76
N TYR A 23 4.16 8.30 5.02
CA TYR A 23 4.31 7.12 5.88
C TYR A 23 4.03 7.46 7.34
N ARG A 24 3.30 6.59 8.03
CA ARG A 24 3.00 6.74 9.46
C ARG A 24 3.25 5.42 10.17
N ASN A 25 3.75 5.50 11.40
CA ASN A 25 3.81 4.34 12.27
C ASN A 25 2.40 4.02 12.79
N LYS A 26 1.69 3.16 12.05
CA LYS A 26 0.32 2.72 12.33
C LYS A 26 0.23 1.23 12.05
N PHE A 27 -0.68 0.54 12.76
CA PHE A 27 -0.92 -0.90 12.60
C PHE A 27 0.25 -1.82 12.95
N GLY A 28 1.18 -1.35 13.79
CA GLY A 28 2.07 -2.23 14.56
C GLY A 28 3.34 -2.72 13.85
N PHE A 29 3.99 -1.89 13.04
CA PHE A 29 5.27 -2.23 12.39
C PHE A 29 6.47 -1.47 12.94
N MET A 30 7.64 -2.11 12.77
CA MET A 30 8.96 -1.63 13.15
C MET A 30 9.17 -0.16 12.76
N GLN A 31 9.76 0.60 13.68
CA GLN A 31 10.22 1.97 13.40
C GLN A 31 11.17 1.94 12.17
N ASN A 32 11.07 2.96 11.30
CA ASN A 32 11.95 3.22 10.15
C ASN A 32 11.84 2.31 8.91
N TYR A 33 10.68 1.70 8.67
CA TYR A 33 10.52 0.80 7.52
C TYR A 33 10.17 1.46 6.18
N LYS A 34 10.36 2.78 5.99
CA LYS A 34 10.15 3.38 4.66
C LYS A 34 10.96 2.58 3.62
N PRO A 35 10.35 2.13 2.51
CA PRO A 35 9.04 2.49 1.96
C PRO A 35 7.91 1.46 2.19
N LEU A 36 8.03 0.66 3.23
CA LEU A 36 7.09 -0.37 3.66
C LEU A 36 6.18 0.16 4.78
N GLY A 37 5.11 -0.59 5.07
CA GLY A 37 4.15 -0.29 6.11
C GLY A 37 2.99 0.56 5.62
N PHE A 38 2.44 1.39 6.51
CA PHE A 38 1.27 2.21 6.23
C PHE A 38 1.67 3.59 5.68
N CYS A 39 1.13 3.96 4.53
CA CYS A 39 1.21 5.31 4.00
C CYS A 39 -0.16 5.81 3.53
N SER A 40 -0.38 7.12 3.66
CA SER A 40 -1.61 7.78 3.22
C SER A 40 -1.27 8.98 2.33
N VAL A 41 -1.87 9.05 1.15
CA VAL A 41 -1.79 10.23 0.29
C VAL A 41 -2.69 11.34 0.85
N LYS A 42 -2.30 12.61 0.63
CA LYS A 42 -3.15 13.77 0.96
C LYS A 42 -4.56 13.60 0.37
N GLU A 43 -5.57 14.06 1.10
CA GLU A 43 -6.96 13.95 0.66
C GLU A 43 -7.15 14.61 -0.73
N GLY A 44 -7.81 13.86 -1.61
CA GLY A 44 -8.18 14.28 -2.96
C GLY A 44 -9.61 14.81 -3.03
N SER A 45 -10.00 15.26 -4.22
CA SER A 45 -11.36 15.78 -4.50
C SER A 45 -12.39 14.69 -4.83
N GLY A 46 -11.98 13.42 -4.81
CA GLY A 46 -12.85 12.29 -5.11
C GLY A 46 -13.86 11.99 -4.00
N ARG A 47 -14.59 10.88 -4.17
CA ARG A 47 -15.65 10.45 -3.24
C ARG A 47 -15.32 9.17 -2.48
N TYR A 48 -14.44 8.32 -3.02
CA TYR A 48 -14.19 6.99 -2.51
C TYR A 48 -12.90 6.93 -1.69
N ASN A 49 -12.91 6.13 -0.64
CA ASN A 49 -11.75 5.76 0.15
C ASN A 49 -11.16 4.47 -0.41
N PHE A 50 -9.92 4.52 -0.86
CA PHE A 50 -9.20 3.37 -1.39
C PHE A 50 -8.21 2.84 -0.36
N LEU A 51 -8.08 1.52 -0.28
CA LEU A 51 -7.03 0.81 0.42
C LEU A 51 -6.33 -0.15 -0.55
N VAL A 52 -5.03 -0.01 -0.73
CA VAL A 52 -4.18 -1.03 -1.35
C VAL A 52 -3.47 -1.78 -0.23
N ILE A 53 -3.64 -3.11 -0.16
CA ILE A 53 -3.10 -3.93 0.92
C ILE A 53 -2.42 -5.18 0.35
N GLY A 54 -1.33 -5.62 0.97
CA GLY A 54 -0.65 -6.86 0.58
C GLY A 54 0.82 -6.86 0.94
N ASN A 55 1.63 -7.60 0.17
CA ASN A 55 3.05 -7.75 0.43
C ASN A 55 3.91 -6.70 -0.32
N SER A 56 5.17 -7.01 -0.64
CA SER A 56 6.06 -6.13 -1.42
C SER A 56 5.52 -5.79 -2.82
N PHE A 57 4.69 -6.64 -3.43
CA PHE A 57 4.03 -6.35 -4.69
C PHE A 57 3.05 -5.18 -4.55
N ALA A 58 2.34 -5.08 -3.42
CA ALA A 58 1.45 -3.96 -3.13
C ALA A 58 2.22 -2.64 -3.02
N CYS A 59 3.41 -2.64 -2.39
CA CYS A 59 4.26 -1.45 -2.32
C CYS A 59 4.67 -0.96 -3.73
N ASN A 60 5.01 -1.89 -4.61
CA ASN A 60 5.50 -1.58 -5.96
C ASN A 60 4.39 -1.09 -6.89
N GLN A 61 3.19 -1.69 -6.80
CA GLN A 61 2.11 -1.47 -7.76
C GLN A 61 1.07 -0.44 -7.30
N ALA A 62 1.09 -0.01 -6.04
CA ALA A 62 0.15 0.98 -5.54
C ALA A 62 0.21 2.33 -6.28
N GLU A 63 1.37 2.72 -6.82
CA GLU A 63 1.50 3.95 -7.62
C GLU A 63 0.68 3.87 -8.92
N MET A 64 0.70 2.72 -9.59
CA MET A 64 -0.11 2.46 -10.79
C MET A 64 -1.60 2.61 -10.48
N ILE A 65 -2.06 2.00 -9.38
CA ILE A 65 -3.44 2.11 -8.92
C ILE A 65 -3.77 3.57 -8.61
N PHE A 66 -2.90 4.28 -7.89
CA PHE A 66 -3.13 5.69 -7.61
C PHE A 66 -3.27 6.50 -8.89
N LYS A 67 -2.37 6.35 -9.87
CA LYS A 67 -2.44 7.07 -11.15
C LYS A 67 -3.76 6.80 -11.89
N ALA A 68 -4.24 5.55 -11.87
CA ALA A 68 -5.48 5.16 -12.52
C ALA A 68 -6.73 5.73 -11.81
N PHE A 69 -6.74 5.74 -10.47
CA PHE A 69 -7.95 6.00 -9.69
C PHE A 69 -7.95 7.34 -8.91
N ARG A 70 -6.86 8.12 -8.90
CA ARG A 70 -6.73 9.35 -8.08
C ARG A 70 -7.85 10.36 -8.24
N LYS A 71 -8.45 10.46 -9.42
CA LYS A 71 -9.58 11.38 -9.68
C LYS A 71 -10.86 11.01 -8.93
N TYR A 72 -10.96 9.76 -8.48
CA TYR A 72 -12.08 9.22 -7.70
C TYR A 72 -11.76 9.12 -6.21
N ALA A 73 -10.49 9.23 -5.83
CA ALA A 73 -10.03 9.05 -4.46
C ALA A 73 -10.26 10.32 -3.62
N LYS A 74 -11.05 10.17 -2.55
CA LYS A 74 -11.04 11.09 -1.41
C LYS A 74 -9.84 10.77 -0.52
N ARG A 75 -9.69 9.49 -0.17
CA ARG A 75 -8.55 8.95 0.59
C ARG A 75 -7.92 7.84 -0.21
N PHE A 76 -6.59 7.77 -0.17
CA PHE A 76 -5.84 6.68 -0.77
C PHE A 76 -4.79 6.21 0.23
N ASN A 77 -5.01 5.02 0.77
CA ASN A 77 -4.14 4.41 1.76
C ASN A 77 -3.47 3.19 1.14
N VAL A 78 -2.21 2.97 1.54
CA VAL A 78 -1.45 1.78 1.20
C VAL A 78 -0.97 1.16 2.50
N LEU A 79 -1.17 -0.14 2.66
CA LEU A 79 -0.59 -0.95 3.72
C LEU A 79 0.15 -2.11 3.08
N CYS A 80 1.47 -2.06 3.05
CA CYS A 80 2.24 -3.13 2.42
C CYS A 80 3.27 -3.73 3.39
N LEU A 81 3.29 -5.06 3.45
CA LEU A 81 4.07 -5.85 4.43
C LEU A 81 5.11 -6.69 3.70
N TYR A 82 6.37 -6.31 3.76
CA TYR A 82 7.41 -7.05 3.04
C TYR A 82 7.43 -8.53 3.45
N ALA A 83 7.42 -9.42 2.45
CA ALA A 83 7.36 -10.88 2.58
C ALA A 83 6.10 -11.47 3.26
N CYS A 84 5.22 -10.66 3.88
CA CYS A 84 4.07 -11.16 4.61
C CYS A 84 2.81 -11.11 3.77
N GLU A 85 2.20 -12.27 3.56
CA GLU A 85 0.90 -12.38 2.92
C GLU A 85 -0.19 -11.91 3.91
N ILE A 86 -1.16 -11.16 3.40
CA ILE A 86 -2.32 -10.65 4.14
C ILE A 86 -3.47 -11.68 4.18
N MET A 87 -3.55 -12.59 3.20
CA MET A 87 -4.59 -13.62 3.09
C MET A 87 -4.14 -15.03 3.48
N ALA A 88 -2.84 -15.25 3.67
CA ALA A 88 -2.27 -16.55 4.02
C ALA A 88 -1.22 -16.43 5.13
N GLU A 89 -0.91 -17.56 5.77
CA GLU A 89 0.18 -17.59 6.74
C GLU A 89 1.54 -17.66 6.04
N THR A 90 2.35 -16.61 6.23
CA THR A 90 3.77 -16.66 5.87
C THR A 90 4.59 -17.22 7.03
N ARG A 91 5.34 -18.31 6.78
CA ARG A 91 6.30 -18.89 7.74
C ARG A 91 7.64 -18.16 7.72
N ASP A 92 7.61 -16.85 7.91
CA ASP A 92 8.80 -16.02 8.05
C ASP A 92 8.85 -15.38 9.45
N ALA A 93 10.04 -15.27 10.03
CA ALA A 93 10.22 -14.67 11.34
C ALA A 93 9.79 -13.20 11.38
N LEU A 94 9.88 -12.49 10.26
CA LEU A 94 9.44 -11.10 10.09
C LEU A 94 7.91 -10.98 10.16
N CYS A 95 7.18 -12.04 9.82
CA CYS A 95 5.71 -12.07 9.76
C CYS A 95 5.07 -12.64 11.04
N LYS A 96 5.85 -12.83 12.11
CA LYS A 96 5.35 -13.32 13.40
C LYS A 96 4.34 -12.37 14.05
N THR A 97 4.55 -11.06 13.90
CA THR A 97 3.60 -10.05 14.34
C THR A 97 2.58 -9.85 13.23
N ARG A 98 1.40 -10.45 13.40
CA ARG A 98 0.32 -10.34 12.42
C ARG A 98 -0.39 -8.99 12.56
N VAL A 99 -0.67 -8.39 11.42
CA VAL A 99 -1.66 -7.31 11.35
C VAL A 99 -3.03 -7.92 11.40
N ASN A 100 -3.87 -7.36 12.26
CA ASN A 100 -5.28 -7.62 12.19
C ASN A 100 -5.88 -6.83 11.01
N SER A 101 -5.97 -7.47 9.85
CA SER A 101 -6.53 -6.88 8.63
C SER A 101 -7.97 -6.40 8.81
N THR A 102 -8.76 -7.10 9.64
CA THR A 102 -10.12 -6.68 10.02
C THR A 102 -10.08 -5.33 10.72
N ALA A 103 -9.19 -5.15 11.71
CA ALA A 103 -9.04 -3.88 12.41
C ALA A 103 -8.58 -2.75 11.47
N VAL A 104 -7.72 -3.04 10.50
CA VAL A 104 -7.31 -2.06 9.47
C VAL A 104 -8.52 -1.62 8.64
N ILE A 105 -9.35 -2.56 8.18
CA ILE A 105 -10.54 -2.27 7.38
C ILE A 105 -11.56 -1.48 8.20
N GLU A 106 -11.82 -1.88 9.44
CA GLU A 106 -12.75 -1.20 10.34
C GLU A 106 -12.33 0.23 10.67
N GLU A 107 -11.02 0.47 10.84
CA GLU A 107 -10.50 1.80 11.12
C GLU A 107 -10.49 2.69 9.87
N LEU A 108 -10.03 2.18 8.73
CA LEU A 108 -9.89 2.97 7.51
C LEU A 108 -11.19 3.15 6.75
N LYS A 109 -12.16 2.23 6.93
CA LYS A 109 -13.45 2.18 6.24
C LYS A 109 -13.32 2.43 4.72
N PRO A 110 -12.52 1.63 4.00
CA PRO A 110 -12.38 1.77 2.56
C PRO A 110 -13.68 1.39 1.85
N ASP A 111 -14.01 2.12 0.79
CA ASP A 111 -15.09 1.77 -0.15
C ASP A 111 -14.59 0.74 -1.17
N VAL A 112 -13.30 0.77 -1.49
CA VAL A 112 -12.63 -0.13 -2.43
C VAL A 112 -11.33 -0.62 -1.83
N VAL A 113 -11.14 -1.95 -1.83
CA VAL A 113 -9.91 -2.61 -1.38
C VAL A 113 -9.26 -3.33 -2.56
N PHE A 114 -8.00 -3.01 -2.83
CA PHE A 114 -7.14 -3.76 -3.73
C PHE A 114 -6.23 -4.64 -2.89
N VAL A 115 -6.35 -5.96 -3.02
CA VAL A 115 -5.41 -6.91 -2.43
C VAL A 115 -4.40 -7.31 -3.49
N ILE A 116 -3.11 -7.15 -3.21
CA ILE A 116 -2.02 -7.51 -4.13
C ILE A 116 -1.05 -8.44 -3.41
N GLU A 117 -1.02 -9.69 -3.89
CA GLU A 117 -0.18 -10.78 -3.38
C GLU A 117 0.41 -11.59 -4.54
N ARG A 118 1.31 -12.52 -4.24
CA ARG A 118 1.88 -13.48 -5.21
C ARG A 118 1.83 -14.90 -4.68
#